data_AF-A0A8C3TX07-F1
#
_entry.id   AF-A0A8C3TX07-F1
#
_cell.length_a   1.000
_cell.length_b   1.000
_cell.length_c   1.000
_cell.angle_alpha   90.00
_cell.angle_beta   90.00
_cell.angle_gamma   90.00
#
_symmetry.space_group_name_H-M   'P 1'
#
loop_
_entity.id
_entity.type
_entity.pdbx_description
1 polymer ?
#
loop_
_entity_poly.entity_id
_entity_poly.type
_entity_poly.pdbx_seq_one_letter_code
_entity_poly.pdbx_strand_id
1 'polypeptide(L)'
;MELLAVLGWALLLPAALGQGCPPPCSCRSLSPSRGLRSVPPLPRRARGLLLHNNSLASIPAGTLDSLRHLRHLQLGDNPWHCDCRILYLRLWLQDFSAPALAQLRCASPAHLRSKALAQLAGSDLGACSRPPPPLLGLAGPFLCAEKLSISSSVSGAACHQNH
;
A
#
# COMPACT_ATOMS: atom_id res chain seq x y z
N MET A 1 -62.48 -16.84 0.41
CA MET A 1 -61.64 -17.45 1.47
C MET A 1 -60.20 -17.39 1.00
N GLU A 2 -59.68 -16.17 0.86
CA GLU A 2 -58.24 -15.93 0.75
C GLU A 2 -57.71 -15.82 2.18
N LEU A 3 -56.67 -16.57 2.50
CA LEU A 3 -55.69 -16.37 3.59
C LEU A 3 -55.08 -17.73 3.88
N LEU A 4 -53.95 -18.06 3.24
CA LEU A 4 -52.78 -18.63 3.92
C LEU A 4 -51.59 -18.42 2.99
N ALA A 5 -51.19 -17.15 3.00
CA ALA A 5 -49.93 -16.64 2.53
C ALA A 5 -48.75 -17.35 3.22
N VAL A 6 -47.81 -17.81 2.40
CA VAL A 6 -46.39 -17.45 2.57
C VAL A 6 -45.72 -17.90 3.88
N LEU A 7 -45.69 -19.21 4.15
CA LEU A 7 -44.75 -19.78 5.15
C LEU A 7 -43.82 -20.86 4.55
N GLY A 8 -43.57 -20.80 3.25
CA GLY A 8 -42.78 -21.81 2.53
C GLY A 8 -41.58 -21.28 1.74
N TRP A 9 -41.16 -20.02 1.94
CA TRP A 9 -40.07 -19.42 1.15
C TRP A 9 -38.84 -19.07 1.99
N ALA A 10 -38.68 -19.68 3.16
CA ALA A 10 -37.50 -19.49 4.01
C ALA A 10 -36.30 -20.35 3.57
N LEU A 11 -36.23 -20.77 2.29
CA LEU A 11 -35.17 -21.67 1.79
C LEU A 11 -34.36 -21.13 0.61
N LEU A 12 -34.41 -19.84 0.29
CA LEU A 12 -33.58 -19.25 -0.78
C LEU A 12 -32.91 -17.93 -0.39
N LEU A 13 -32.32 -17.85 0.81
CA LEU A 13 -31.14 -17.00 0.94
C LEU A 13 -29.92 -17.92 0.86
N PRO A 14 -29.18 -17.90 -0.26
CA PRO A 14 -27.77 -18.26 -0.17
C PRO A 14 -27.21 -17.27 0.84
N ALA A 15 -26.83 -17.77 2.02
CA ALA A 15 -25.88 -17.06 2.85
C ALA A 15 -24.70 -16.77 1.91
N ALA A 16 -24.55 -15.50 1.52
CA ALA A 16 -23.34 -15.01 0.89
C ALA A 16 -22.24 -15.07 1.97
N LEU A 17 -21.81 -16.27 2.31
CA LEU A 17 -20.64 -16.52 3.13
C LEU A 17 -19.45 -16.22 2.22
N GLY A 18 -18.71 -15.19 2.62
CA GLY A 18 -17.72 -14.49 1.83
C GLY A 18 -16.82 -15.41 1.01
N GLN A 19 -16.49 -14.95 -0.20
CA GLN A 19 -15.52 -15.55 -1.09
C GLN A 19 -14.28 -15.98 -0.31
N GLY A 20 -14.18 -17.29 -0.06
CA GLY A 20 -13.00 -17.91 0.51
C GLY A 20 -11.80 -17.66 -0.38
N CYS A 21 -10.63 -17.49 0.24
CA CYS A 21 -9.36 -17.32 -0.47
C CYS A 21 -9.16 -18.46 -1.49
N PRO A 22 -8.78 -18.17 -2.74
CA PRO A 22 -8.40 -19.22 -3.67
C PRO A 22 -7.08 -19.87 -3.19
N PRO A 23 -7.00 -21.20 -2.98
CA PRO A 23 -5.72 -21.86 -2.74
C PRO A 23 -4.80 -21.63 -3.95
N PRO A 24 -3.48 -21.38 -3.76
CA PRO A 24 -2.66 -21.60 -2.55
C PRO A 24 -2.62 -20.39 -1.59
N CYS A 25 -3.52 -19.40 -1.73
CA CYS A 25 -3.53 -18.23 -0.87
C CYS A 25 -4.16 -18.57 0.49
N SER A 26 -3.36 -18.51 1.56
CA SER A 26 -3.90 -18.49 2.92
C SER A 26 -4.39 -17.07 3.23
N CYS A 27 -5.71 -16.87 3.28
CA CYS A 27 -6.27 -15.62 3.78
C CYS A 27 -6.12 -15.59 5.29
N ARG A 28 -5.00 -15.05 5.76
CA ARG A 28 -5.00 -14.47 7.10
C ARG A 28 -5.96 -13.29 7.02
N SER A 29 -7.06 -13.34 7.77
CA SER A 29 -7.82 -12.12 8.04
C SER A 29 -6.78 -11.10 8.50
N LEU A 30 -6.60 -10.01 7.74
CA LEU A 30 -6.00 -8.81 8.32
C LEU A 30 -7.05 -8.33 9.32
N SER A 31 -7.12 -9.02 10.46
CA SER A 31 -7.65 -8.49 11.70
C SER A 31 -7.15 -7.06 11.80
N PRO A 32 -7.91 -6.10 12.36
CA PRO A 32 -7.40 -4.78 12.65
C PRO A 32 -6.20 -4.96 13.59
N SER A 33 -5.03 -5.08 13.00
CA SER A 33 -3.79 -5.51 13.63
C SER A 33 -3.24 -4.26 14.29
N ARG A 34 -3.93 -3.81 15.34
CA ARG A 34 -3.57 -2.62 16.10
C ARG A 34 -2.10 -2.75 16.49
N GLY A 35 -1.24 -1.98 15.82
CA GLY A 35 0.20 -1.97 16.08
C GLY A 35 1.09 -2.49 14.95
N LEU A 36 0.64 -2.51 13.69
CA LEU A 36 1.57 -2.69 12.57
C LEU A 36 2.66 -1.61 12.62
N ARG A 37 3.92 -2.05 12.64
CA ARG A 37 5.11 -1.18 12.58
C ARG A 37 5.70 -1.08 11.18
N SER A 38 5.33 -2.00 10.31
CA SER A 38 5.74 -2.07 8.90
C SER A 38 4.55 -2.47 8.03
N VAL A 39 4.61 -2.09 6.77
CA VAL A 39 3.58 -2.45 5.78
C VAL A 39 3.80 -3.90 5.34
N PRO A 40 2.80 -4.80 5.49
CA PRO A 40 2.91 -6.18 5.03
C PRO A 40 2.93 -6.24 3.49
N PRO A 41 3.32 -7.38 2.88
CA PRO A 41 3.22 -7.55 1.44
C PRO A 41 1.79 -7.32 0.95
N LEU A 42 1.63 -6.39 0.01
CA LEU A 42 0.34 -5.93 -0.47
C LEU A 42 -0.05 -6.65 -1.79
N PRO A 43 -1.31 -7.08 -1.95
CA PRO A 43 -1.76 -7.68 -3.19
C PRO A 43 -1.86 -6.61 -4.29
N ARG A 44 -1.28 -6.88 -5.46
CA ARG A 44 -1.23 -5.95 -6.61
C ARG A 44 -2.61 -5.48 -7.12
N ARG A 45 -3.66 -6.24 -6.83
CA ARG A 45 -5.06 -5.95 -7.23
C ARG A 45 -5.89 -5.34 -6.11
N ALA A 46 -5.27 -4.88 -5.02
CA ALA A 46 -5.97 -4.20 -3.95
C ALA A 46 -6.69 -2.94 -4.48
N ARG A 47 -7.99 -2.82 -4.18
CA ARG A 47 -8.78 -1.62 -4.46
C ARG A 47 -8.89 -0.69 -3.27
N GLY A 48 -8.71 -1.22 -2.06
CA GLY A 48 -8.74 -0.47 -0.81
C GLY A 48 -7.63 -0.94 0.12
N LEU A 49 -6.97 0.02 0.78
CA LEU A 49 -5.93 -0.22 1.77
C LEU A 49 -6.27 0.54 3.06
N LEU A 50 -6.61 -0.20 4.11
CA LEU A 50 -7.01 0.34 5.40
C LEU A 50 -5.90 0.04 6.42
N LEU A 51 -5.04 1.03 6.66
CA LEU A 51 -3.89 0.93 7.57
C LEU A 51 -3.98 1.98 8.70
N HIS A 52 -5.13 2.61 8.89
CA HIS A 52 -5.34 3.57 9.97
C HIS A 52 -5.27 2.90 11.36
N ASN A 53 -5.06 3.68 12.42
CA ASN A 53 -4.97 3.19 13.80
C ASN A 53 -3.86 2.12 13.99
N ASN A 54 -2.68 2.38 13.45
CA ASN A 54 -1.51 1.51 13.54
C ASN A 54 -0.31 2.25 14.16
N SER A 55 0.84 1.59 14.17
CA SER A 55 2.10 2.15 14.68
C SER A 55 3.11 2.37 13.55
N LEU A 56 2.62 2.71 12.36
CA LEU A 56 3.47 2.99 11.20
C LEU A 56 4.15 4.35 11.38
N ALA A 57 5.47 4.35 11.33
CA ALA A 57 6.26 5.57 11.35
C ALA A 57 6.59 6.07 9.94
N SER A 58 6.68 5.17 8.96
CA SER A 58 6.97 5.48 7.56
C SER A 58 6.50 4.33 6.65
N ILE A 59 6.44 4.58 5.35
CA ILE A 59 6.21 3.55 4.32
C ILE A 59 7.47 3.47 3.46
N PRO A 60 8.09 2.28 3.30
CA PRO A 60 9.27 2.12 2.47
C PRO A 60 9.00 2.52 1.01
N ALA A 61 10.00 3.12 0.36
CA ALA A 61 9.90 3.48 -1.05
C ALA A 61 9.58 2.26 -1.92
N GLY A 62 8.75 2.45 -2.93
CA GLY A 62 8.31 1.38 -3.84
C GLY A 62 7.16 0.52 -3.34
N THR A 63 6.79 0.59 -2.06
CA THR A 63 5.76 -0.29 -1.48
C THR A 63 4.39 -0.12 -2.15
N LEU A 64 4.03 1.12 -2.51
CA LEU A 64 2.71 1.46 -3.07
C LEU A 64 2.70 1.50 -4.60
N ASP A 65 3.87 1.45 -5.26
CA ASP A 65 4.02 1.69 -6.71
C ASP A 65 3.33 0.61 -7.56
N SER A 66 3.21 -0.60 -7.01
CA SER A 66 2.58 -1.74 -7.67
C SER A 66 1.04 -1.72 -7.61
N LEU A 67 0.44 -0.84 -6.78
CA LEU A 67 -0.99 -0.83 -6.48
C LEU A 67 -1.78 0.07 -7.47
N ARG A 68 -1.70 -0.24 -8.77
CA ARG A 68 -2.33 0.55 -9.84
C ARG A 68 -3.86 0.63 -9.76
N HIS A 69 -4.51 -0.30 -9.06
CA HIS A 69 -5.96 -0.36 -8.94
C HIS A 69 -6.50 0.22 -7.63
N LEU A 70 -5.64 0.82 -6.81
CA LEU A 70 -6.03 1.37 -5.53
C LEU A 70 -6.96 2.58 -5.71
N ARG A 71 -8.06 2.59 -4.97
CA ARG A 71 -9.06 3.67 -4.99
C ARG A 71 -9.28 4.29 -3.61
N HIS A 72 -9.13 3.49 -2.57
CA HIS A 72 -9.35 3.92 -1.18
C HIS A 72 -8.10 3.68 -0.36
N LEU A 73 -7.67 4.70 0.37
CA LEU A 73 -6.51 4.63 1.24
C LEU A 73 -6.83 5.32 2.55
N GLN A 74 -6.58 4.64 3.67
CA GLN A 74 -6.68 5.21 5.00
C GLN A 74 -5.38 4.96 5.76
N LEU A 75 -4.68 6.04 6.09
CA LEU A 75 -3.39 6.07 6.77
C LEU A 75 -3.42 6.90 8.07
N GLY A 76 -4.60 7.41 8.45
CA GLY A 76 -4.79 8.22 9.66
C GLY A 76 -4.36 7.49 10.93
N ASP A 77 -4.19 8.26 12.01
CA ASP A 77 -3.94 7.70 13.35
C ASP A 77 -2.72 6.75 13.39
N ASN A 78 -1.63 7.20 12.78
CA ASN A 78 -0.34 6.55 12.79
C ASN A 78 0.74 7.55 13.24
N PRO A 79 1.76 7.11 14.00
CA PRO A 79 2.80 7.98 14.52
C PRO A 79 3.86 8.32 13.46
N TRP A 80 3.46 9.04 12.40
CA TRP A 80 4.34 9.37 11.27
C TRP A 80 5.60 10.12 11.72
N HIS A 81 6.75 9.57 11.35
CA HIS A 81 8.06 10.17 11.57
C HIS A 81 8.48 10.92 10.31
N CYS A 82 8.38 12.25 10.37
CA CYS A 82 8.62 13.14 9.24
C CYS A 82 10.11 13.47 9.09
N ASP A 83 10.88 12.50 8.59
CA ASP A 83 12.26 12.67 8.14
C ASP A 83 12.37 12.37 6.63
N CYS A 84 13.59 12.16 6.14
CA CYS A 84 13.79 11.81 4.74
C CYS A 84 13.00 10.56 4.27
N ARG A 85 12.73 9.60 5.14
CA ARG A 85 12.01 8.36 4.77
C ARG A 85 10.53 8.62 4.47
N ILE A 86 9.94 9.70 5.00
CA ILE A 86 8.55 10.07 4.70
C ILE A 86 8.39 10.68 3.30
N LEU A 87 9.49 11.10 2.67
CA LEU A 87 9.47 11.82 1.39
C LEU A 87 8.76 11.02 0.30
N TYR A 88 9.02 9.71 0.24
CA TYR A 88 8.33 8.82 -0.71
C TYR A 88 6.81 8.88 -0.54
N LEU A 89 6.32 8.68 0.69
CA LEU A 89 4.89 8.67 0.98
C LEU A 89 4.25 10.02 0.65
N ARG A 90 4.92 11.11 1.01
CA ARG A 90 4.46 12.46 0.71
C ARG A 90 4.30 12.69 -0.80
N LEU A 91 5.33 12.36 -1.59
CA LEU A 91 5.29 12.54 -3.04
C LEU A 91 4.23 11.63 -3.68
N TRP A 92 4.15 10.37 -3.24
CA TRP A 92 3.15 9.44 -3.73
C TRP A 92 1.71 9.92 -3.44
N LEU A 93 1.47 10.48 -2.26
CA LEU A 93 0.16 11.04 -1.89
C LEU A 93 -0.17 12.34 -2.61
N GLN A 94 0.84 13.12 -2.99
CA GLN A 94 0.64 14.32 -3.80
C GLN A 94 0.00 13.97 -5.16
N ASP A 95 0.42 12.85 -5.75
CA ASP A 95 -0.14 12.35 -7.01
C ASP A 95 -1.44 11.56 -6.80
N PHE A 96 -1.57 10.83 -5.69
CA PHE A 96 -2.72 9.97 -5.43
C PHE A 96 -3.94 10.72 -4.88
N SER A 97 -3.76 11.57 -3.87
CA SER A 97 -4.86 12.25 -3.16
C SER A 97 -4.38 13.43 -2.30
N ALA A 98 -4.58 14.66 -2.79
CA ALA A 98 -4.32 15.88 -2.03
C ALA A 98 -5.09 15.95 -0.68
N PRO A 99 -6.37 15.50 -0.58
CA PRO A 99 -7.05 15.42 0.71
C PRO A 99 -6.37 14.47 1.70
N ALA A 100 -5.93 13.29 1.26
CA ALA A 100 -5.23 12.35 2.14
C ALA A 100 -3.89 12.93 2.62
N LEU A 101 -3.15 13.62 1.74
CA LEU A 101 -1.92 14.32 2.08
C LEU A 101 -2.13 15.40 3.15
N ALA A 102 -3.24 16.13 3.09
CA ALA A 102 -3.58 17.19 4.04
C ALA A 102 -4.00 16.67 5.43
N GLN A 103 -4.56 15.46 5.49
CA GLN A 103 -5.01 14.84 6.74
C GLN A 103 -3.87 14.22 7.56
N LEU A 104 -2.80 13.78 6.91
CA LEU A 104 -1.68 13.11 7.56
C LEU A 104 -0.81 14.11 8.32
N ARG A 105 -0.63 13.88 9.62
CA ARG A 105 0.15 14.74 10.51
C ARG A 105 1.37 14.00 11.07
N CYS A 106 2.47 14.73 11.24
CA CYS A 106 3.68 14.20 11.86
C CYS A 106 3.49 14.00 13.36
N ALA A 107 3.90 12.85 13.88
CA ALA A 107 4.04 12.64 15.32
C ALA A 107 5.45 12.99 15.81
N SER A 108 6.45 12.82 14.94
CA SER A 108 7.87 13.08 15.19
C SER A 108 8.52 13.58 13.91
N PRO A 109 9.72 14.20 13.95
CA PRO A 109 10.42 14.69 15.14
C PRO A 109 9.69 15.85 15.84
N ALA A 110 10.10 16.21 17.06
CA ALA A 110 9.39 17.18 17.92
C ALA A 110 9.11 18.53 17.23
N HIS A 111 10.04 19.04 16.43
CA HIS A 111 9.92 20.32 15.72
C HIS A 111 8.93 20.29 14.54
N LEU A 112 8.56 19.10 14.06
CA LEU A 112 7.52 18.92 13.02
C LEU A 112 6.23 18.35 13.58
N ARG A 113 6.16 18.07 14.88
CA ARG A 113 5.00 17.46 15.50
C ARG A 113 3.72 18.25 15.18
N SER A 114 2.66 17.51 14.86
CA SER A 114 1.35 17.98 14.42
C SER A 114 1.30 18.71 13.07
N LYS A 115 2.43 19.00 12.41
CA LYS A 115 2.40 19.58 11.05
C LYS A 115 1.83 18.58 10.06
N ALA A 116 1.01 19.07 9.12
CA ALA A 116 0.48 18.23 8.06
C ALA A 116 1.54 17.97 6.99
N LEU A 117 1.55 16.78 6.39
CA LEU A 117 2.51 16.43 5.33
C LEU A 117 2.40 17.40 4.13
N ALA A 118 1.21 17.90 3.83
CA ALA A 118 0.97 18.90 2.80
C ALA A 118 1.71 20.23 3.03
N GLN A 119 2.02 20.57 4.30
CA GLN A 119 2.62 21.85 4.68
C GLN A 119 4.14 21.83 4.74
N LEU A 120 4.74 20.65 4.75
CA LEU A 120 6.19 20.52 4.83
C LEU A 120 6.80 20.94 3.49
N ALA A 121 8.06 21.32 3.46
CA ALA A 121 8.89 21.38 2.25
C ALA A 121 9.92 20.22 2.26
N GLY A 122 10.55 19.92 1.12
CA GLY A 122 11.63 18.92 1.08
C GLY A 122 12.80 19.30 2.00
N SER A 123 13.05 20.60 2.18
CA SER A 123 14.05 21.13 3.11
C SER A 123 13.75 20.86 4.58
N ASP A 124 12.47 20.74 4.96
CA ASP A 124 12.06 20.50 6.35
C ASP A 124 12.31 19.04 6.77
N LEU A 125 12.37 18.12 5.80
CA LEU A 125 12.53 16.68 6.02
C LEU A 125 13.99 16.26 6.24
N GLY A 126 14.90 17.23 6.34
CA GLY A 126 16.34 17.03 6.46
C GLY A 126 17.02 16.74 5.12
N ALA A 127 18.32 16.48 5.17
CA ALA A 127 19.11 16.15 3.99
C ALA A 127 18.77 14.74 3.49
N CYS A 128 17.88 14.66 2.50
CA CYS A 128 17.73 13.45 1.70
C CYS A 128 18.89 13.34 0.73
N SER A 129 19.84 12.45 1.01
CA SER A 129 20.71 11.93 -0.04
C SER A 129 19.82 11.18 -1.02
N ARG A 130 19.39 11.89 -2.08
CA ARG A 130 18.99 11.23 -3.31
C ARG A 130 20.17 10.33 -3.65
N PRO A 131 20.01 9.00 -3.82
CA PRO A 131 21.09 8.21 -4.39
C PRO A 131 21.51 8.96 -5.66
N PRO A 132 22.82 9.25 -5.83
CA PRO A 132 23.26 10.04 -6.97
C PRO A 132 22.63 9.41 -8.22
N PRO A 133 22.05 10.22 -9.13
CA PRO A 133 21.67 9.68 -10.42
C PRO A 133 22.89 8.92 -10.94
N PRO A 134 22.73 7.69 -11.48
CA PRO A 134 23.86 6.99 -12.08
C PRO A 134 24.50 8.00 -13.04
N LEU A 135 25.74 8.41 -12.73
CA LEU A 135 26.44 9.37 -13.53
C LEU A 135 26.53 8.75 -14.92
N LEU A 136 25.77 9.30 -15.86
CA LEU A 136 25.87 8.99 -17.27
C LEU A 136 27.26 9.45 -17.70
N GLY A 137 28.23 8.55 -17.57
CA GLY A 137 29.61 8.79 -17.98
C GLY A 137 30.61 8.18 -17.01
N LEU A 138 31.31 7.17 -17.51
CA LEU A 138 32.60 6.66 -17.03
C LEU A 138 32.56 5.61 -15.90
N ALA A 139 32.24 4.36 -16.26
CA ALA A 139 33.05 3.19 -15.91
C ALA A 139 32.52 1.88 -16.55
N GLY A 140 33.24 1.37 -17.55
CA GLY A 140 33.48 -0.07 -17.74
C GLY A 140 32.35 -0.98 -18.27
N PRO A 141 32.71 -2.15 -18.84
CA PRO A 141 31.87 -2.98 -19.71
C PRO A 141 30.90 -3.91 -18.96
N PHE A 142 30.32 -3.49 -17.84
CA PHE A 142 29.21 -4.22 -17.22
C PHE A 142 27.88 -3.65 -17.73
N LEU A 143 27.69 -3.74 -19.04
CA LEU A 143 26.39 -3.59 -19.68
C LEU A 143 25.73 -4.97 -19.69
N CYS A 144 24.86 -5.21 -18.71
CA CYS A 144 23.63 -5.93 -19.03
C CYS A 144 22.53 -4.89 -19.18
N ALA A 145 22.17 -4.64 -20.44
CA ALA A 145 20.87 -4.12 -20.85
C ALA A 145 19.78 -5.08 -20.30
N GLU A 146 18.48 -4.74 -20.22
CA GLU A 146 17.68 -4.37 -21.37
C GLU A 146 16.28 -3.96 -20.92
N LYS A 147 15.72 -3.01 -21.65
CA LYS A 147 14.28 -2.89 -21.81
C LYS A 147 13.79 -4.15 -22.53
N LEU A 148 13.15 -5.09 -21.84
CA LEU A 148 12.41 -6.16 -22.50
C LEU A 148 10.94 -5.76 -22.61
N SER A 149 10.61 -5.21 -23.78
CA SER A 149 9.31 -5.44 -24.39
C SER A 149 9.33 -6.86 -24.94
N ILE A 150 8.49 -7.76 -24.43
CA ILE A 150 8.14 -9.00 -25.13
C ILE A 150 6.62 -9.17 -25.06
N SER A 151 5.98 -8.97 -26.20
CA SER A 151 4.76 -9.70 -26.55
C SER A 151 5.18 -11.07 -27.06
N SER A 152 4.68 -12.12 -26.42
CA SER A 152 4.34 -13.47 -26.93
C SER A 152 4.70 -14.59 -25.94
N SER A 153 3.63 -15.18 -25.41
CA SER A 153 3.44 -16.58 -24.96
C SER A 153 4.66 -17.41 -24.55
N VAL A 154 4.85 -17.66 -23.25
CA VAL A 154 5.30 -18.97 -22.69
C VAL A 154 4.69 -19.15 -21.29
N SER A 155 4.00 -20.28 -21.09
CA SER A 155 3.55 -20.82 -19.80
C SER A 155 4.69 -21.05 -18.83
N GLY A 156 4.51 -20.73 -17.54
CA GLY A 156 5.45 -21.16 -16.50
C GLY A 156 5.09 -20.66 -15.12
N ALA A 157 4.49 -21.54 -14.31
CA ALA A 157 4.31 -21.35 -12.89
C ALA A 157 5.65 -21.53 -12.15
N ALA A 158 5.88 -20.76 -11.09
CA ALA A 158 6.89 -21.10 -10.08
C ALA A 158 6.34 -20.77 -8.69
N CYS A 159 5.92 -21.82 -7.97
CA CYS A 159 5.67 -21.81 -6.54
C CYS A 159 7.02 -21.91 -5.82
N HIS A 160 7.18 -21.15 -4.74
CA HIS A 160 8.32 -21.28 -3.83
C HIS A 160 7.95 -22.33 -2.75
N GLN A 161 8.63 -23.47 -2.76
CA GLN A 161 8.50 -24.54 -1.77
C GLN A 161 9.40 -24.22 -0.57
N ASN A 162 8.89 -24.27 0.66
CA ASN A 162 9.69 -24.21 1.88
C ASN A 162 10.26 -25.61 2.20
N HIS A 163 11.52 -25.66 2.59
CA HIS A 163 12.11 -26.75 3.37
C HIS A 163 11.91 -26.49 4.86
#